data_AF-A0A242LFJ9-F1
#
_entry.id   AF-A0A242LFJ9-F1
#
_cell.length_a   1.000
_cell.length_b   1.000
_cell.length_c   1.000
_cell.angle_alpha   90.00
_cell.angle_beta   90.00
_cell.angle_gamma   90.00
#
_symmetry.space_group_name_H-M   'P 1'
#
loop_
_entity.id
_entity.type
_entity.pdbx_description
1 polymer ?
#
loop_
_entity_poly.entity_id
_entity_poly.type
_entity_poly.pdbx_seq_one_letter_code
_entity_poly.pdbx_strand_id
1 'polypeptide(L)'
;MKSNYLCEYQSNLFSLSKQEHEEKIKIIQLFVENGLIKIGTKTYPIVYGDIYFINAGEGYSIVEIEEELVQSTIMVSADHLKELAKMLDFESDYYKIFEKKGHFHVASPHYKAIDRRFKEAFSVVATDKPFSKALFVSRVFELLNYAVVAIEKRK
;
A
#
# COMPACT_ATOMS: atom_id res chain seq x y z
N MET A 1 3.70 20.45 9.48
CA MET A 1 4.56 19.52 8.74
C MET A 1 3.67 18.43 8.16
N LYS A 2 3.67 18.21 6.84
CA LYS A 2 2.99 17.04 6.25
C LYS A 2 3.67 15.78 6.79
N SER A 3 2.91 14.83 7.33
CA SER A 3 3.47 13.56 7.81
C SER A 3 3.94 12.71 6.62
N ASN A 4 5.20 12.24 6.67
CA ASN A 4 5.77 11.33 5.68
C ASN A 4 5.09 9.96 5.65
N TYR A 5 4.35 9.63 6.71
CA TYR A 5 3.67 8.35 6.88
C TYR A 5 2.22 8.55 7.31
N LEU A 6 1.33 7.70 6.81
CA LEU A 6 -0.02 7.55 7.32
C LEU A 6 -0.39 6.07 7.25
N CYS A 7 -1.08 5.57 8.26
CA CYS A 7 -1.60 4.21 8.27
C CYS A 7 -3.03 4.24 8.78
N GLU A 8 -3.92 3.57 8.06
CA GLU A 8 -5.28 3.26 8.45
C GLU A 8 -5.43 1.74 8.44
N TYR A 9 -6.07 1.20 9.47
CA TYR A 9 -6.24 -0.24 9.63
C TYR A 9 -7.72 -0.56 9.81
N GLN A 10 -8.23 -1.46 8.97
CA GLN A 10 -9.64 -1.89 8.99
C GLN A 10 -10.62 -0.73 9.05
N SER A 11 -10.41 0.26 8.19
CA SER A 11 -11.31 1.40 8.04
C SER A 11 -12.41 1.07 7.03
N ASN A 12 -13.65 1.42 7.39
CA ASN A 12 -14.79 1.44 6.49
C ASN A 12 -14.78 2.80 5.77
N LEU A 13 -13.94 2.94 4.74
CA LEU A 13 -13.63 4.25 4.18
C LEU A 13 -14.70 4.77 3.20
N PHE A 14 -15.38 5.84 3.61
CA PHE A 14 -15.91 6.86 2.71
C PHE A 14 -15.06 8.13 2.86
N SER A 15 -14.31 8.45 1.80
CA SER A 15 -13.57 9.70 1.52
C SER A 15 -12.24 9.95 2.25
N LEU A 16 -11.19 10.03 1.43
CA LEU A 16 -9.85 10.56 1.75
C LEU A 16 -9.60 11.78 0.84
N SER A 17 -8.96 12.84 1.33
CA SER A 17 -8.86 14.13 0.63
C SER A 17 -7.85 14.10 -0.53
N LYS A 18 -8.34 14.12 -1.79
CA LYS A 18 -7.53 13.86 -3.02
C LYS A 18 -6.13 14.49 -3.06
N GLN A 19 -5.96 15.75 -2.64
CA GLN A 19 -4.70 16.48 -2.75
C GLN A 19 -3.57 15.98 -1.84
N GLU A 20 -3.86 15.47 -0.64
CA GLU A 20 -2.81 14.94 0.26
C GLU A 20 -2.23 13.59 -0.22
N HIS A 21 -2.93 12.94 -1.15
CA HIS A 21 -2.63 11.58 -1.60
C HIS A 21 -1.92 11.52 -2.94
N GLU A 22 -1.84 12.62 -3.71
CA GLU A 22 -1.14 12.65 -4.99
C GLU A 22 0.38 12.51 -4.82
N GLU A 23 0.96 13.02 -3.72
CA GLU A 23 2.40 12.94 -3.43
C GLU A 23 2.83 11.62 -2.75
N LYS A 24 1.88 10.74 -2.43
CA LYS A 24 2.11 9.54 -1.64
C LYS A 24 1.90 8.26 -2.46
N ILE A 25 2.85 7.34 -2.31
CA ILE A 25 2.62 5.95 -2.67
C ILE A 25 1.62 5.34 -1.69
N LYS A 26 0.84 4.37 -2.15
CA LYS A 26 -0.21 3.71 -1.37
C LYS A 26 0.00 2.21 -1.45
N ILE A 27 -0.06 1.56 -0.30
CA ILE A 27 -0.10 0.11 -0.19
C ILE A 27 -1.43 -0.20 0.48
N ILE A 28 -2.33 -0.86 -0.23
CA ILE A 28 -3.70 -1.12 0.22
C ILE A 28 -3.97 -2.61 0.25
N GLN A 29 -4.72 -3.06 1.25
CA GLN A 29 -5.28 -4.40 1.32
C GLN A 29 -6.80 -4.26 1.44
N LEU A 30 -7.53 -5.00 0.61
CA LEU A 30 -8.99 -4.89 0.50
C LEU A 30 -9.63 -6.22 0.88
N PHE A 31 -10.68 -6.16 1.69
CA PHE A 31 -11.52 -7.28 2.08
C PHE A 31 -12.96 -6.95 1.71
N VAL A 32 -13.41 -7.50 0.60
CA VAL A 32 -14.76 -7.36 0.07
C VAL A 32 -15.04 -8.55 -0.82
N GLU A 33 -16.24 -9.11 -0.74
CA GLU A 33 -16.70 -10.09 -1.72
C GLU A 33 -17.33 -9.32 -2.90
N ASN A 34 -16.93 -9.67 -4.14
CA ASN A 34 -17.44 -9.06 -5.37
C ASN A 34 -17.35 -7.53 -5.41
N GLY A 35 -16.14 -7.01 -5.60
CA GLY A 35 -15.93 -5.57 -5.83
C GLY A 35 -15.01 -5.28 -7.01
N LEU A 36 -15.05 -4.04 -7.50
CA LEU A 36 -14.15 -3.54 -8.54
C LEU A 36 -13.34 -2.34 -8.04
N ILE A 37 -12.02 -2.39 -8.25
CA ILE A 37 -11.12 -1.25 -8.04
C ILE A 37 -10.71 -0.65 -9.37
N LYS A 38 -10.88 0.66 -9.49
CA LYS A 38 -10.32 1.45 -10.59
C LYS A 38 -9.03 2.11 -10.11
N ILE A 39 -7.92 1.88 -10.81
CA ILE A 39 -6.62 2.52 -10.56
C ILE A 39 -6.21 3.24 -11.85
N GLY A 40 -6.07 4.57 -11.77
CA GLY A 40 -5.91 5.41 -12.96
C GLY A 40 -7.06 5.20 -13.96
N THR A 41 -6.75 4.69 -15.14
CA THR A 41 -7.73 4.42 -16.21
C THR A 41 -8.22 2.98 -16.27
N LYS A 42 -7.67 2.07 -15.47
CA LYS A 42 -7.95 0.63 -15.54
C LYS A 42 -8.82 0.17 -14.39
N THR A 43 -9.66 -0.81 -14.65
CA THR A 43 -10.54 -1.44 -13.65
C THR A 43 -10.15 -2.90 -13.48
N TYR A 44 -10.14 -3.36 -12.23
CA TYR A 44 -9.74 -4.71 -11.84
C TYR A 44 -10.77 -5.30 -10.88
N PRO A 45 -11.06 -6.61 -10.96
CA PRO A 45 -11.78 -7.28 -9.91
C PRO A 45 -10.95 -7.28 -8.63
N ILE A 46 -11.61 -7.02 -7.50
CA ILE A 46 -11.00 -7.12 -6.18
C ILE A 46 -11.02 -8.59 -5.78
N VAL A 47 -9.84 -9.13 -5.53
CA VAL A 47 -9.68 -10.44 -4.90
C VAL A 47 -9.53 -10.22 -3.40
N TYR A 48 -10.30 -10.96 -2.61
CA TYR A 48 -10.33 -10.82 -1.16
C TYR A 48 -8.93 -11.02 -0.55
N GLY A 49 -8.45 -10.01 0.18
CA GLY A 49 -7.18 -10.04 0.90
C GLY A 49 -5.95 -9.77 0.03
N ASP A 50 -6.10 -9.52 -1.27
CA ASP A 50 -5.02 -9.09 -2.14
C ASP A 50 -4.48 -7.71 -1.74
N ILE A 51 -3.22 -7.49 -2.09
CA ILE A 51 -2.49 -6.27 -1.80
C ILE A 51 -2.18 -5.52 -3.10
N TYR A 52 -2.40 -4.21 -3.08
CA TYR A 52 -2.16 -3.32 -4.21
C TYR A 52 -1.15 -2.25 -3.82
N PHE A 53 -0.20 -2.03 -4.70
CA PHE A 53 0.85 -1.01 -4.62
C PHE A 53 0.53 0.02 -5.70
N ILE A 54 0.33 1.28 -5.30
CA ILE A 54 -0.12 2.36 -6.17
C ILE A 54 0.90 3.50 -6.04
N ASN A 55 1.44 3.95 -7.16
CA ASN A 55 2.42 5.02 -7.18
C ASN A 55 1.81 6.37 -6.75
N ALA A 56 2.69 7.31 -6.39
CA ALA A 56 2.32 8.72 -6.34
C ALA A 56 1.84 9.18 -7.73
N GLY A 57 0.87 10.10 -7.75
CA GLY A 57 0.18 10.57 -8.95
C GLY A 57 -0.96 9.65 -9.44
N GLU A 58 -1.01 8.39 -8.99
CA GLU A 58 -2.15 7.51 -9.30
C GLU A 58 -3.21 7.57 -8.19
N GLY A 59 -4.42 7.93 -8.62
CA GLY A 59 -5.64 7.80 -7.83
C GLY A 59 -6.25 6.42 -7.99
N TYR A 60 -7.01 6.00 -6.97
CA TYR A 60 -7.88 4.84 -7.09
C TYR A 60 -9.26 5.13 -6.51
N SER A 61 -10.24 4.35 -6.95
CA SER A 61 -11.61 4.38 -6.43
C SER A 61 -12.19 2.99 -6.48
N ILE A 62 -12.97 2.62 -5.46
CA ILE A 62 -13.80 1.42 -5.51
C ILE A 62 -15.11 1.82 -6.20
N VAL A 63 -15.46 1.13 -7.29
CA VAL A 63 -16.55 1.56 -8.19
C VAL A 63 -17.80 0.67 -8.13
N GLU A 64 -17.65 -0.58 -7.69
CA GLU A 64 -18.75 -1.52 -7.48
C GLU A 64 -18.46 -2.31 -6.21
N ILE A 65 -19.44 -2.37 -5.31
CA ILE A 65 -19.39 -3.09 -4.04
C ILE A 65 -20.82 -3.54 -3.71
N GLU A 66 -21.01 -4.83 -3.49
CA GLU A 66 -22.30 -5.38 -3.03
C GLU A 66 -22.35 -5.55 -1.49
N GLU A 67 -21.19 -5.67 -0.84
CA GLU A 67 -21.05 -6.01 0.57
C GLU A 67 -20.27 -4.97 1.40
N GLU A 68 -19.97 -5.28 2.67
CA GLU A 68 -19.13 -4.42 3.49
C GLU A 68 -17.67 -4.44 2.99
N LEU A 69 -17.11 -3.26 2.71
CA LEU A 69 -15.70 -3.08 2.37
C LEU A 69 -14.89 -2.77 3.63
N VAL A 70 -13.93 -3.64 3.94
CA VAL A 70 -12.87 -3.36 4.91
C VAL A 70 -11.56 -3.07 4.16
N GLN A 71 -10.94 -1.95 4.46
CA GLN A 71 -9.69 -1.53 3.84
C GLN A 71 -8.61 -1.27 4.90
N SER A 72 -7.40 -1.76 4.64
CA SER A 72 -6.17 -1.36 5.33
C SER A 72 -5.29 -0.59 4.37
N THR A 73 -4.69 0.52 4.80
CA THR A 73 -3.93 1.44 3.93
C THR A 73 -2.70 1.96 4.62
N ILE A 74 -1.57 1.85 3.94
CA ILE A 74 -0.31 2.49 4.28
C ILE A 74 0.00 3.50 3.19
N MET A 75 0.34 4.72 3.59
CA MET A 75 0.79 5.77 2.70
C MET A 75 2.14 6.30 3.12
N VAL A 76 3.05 6.39 2.17
CA VAL A 76 4.41 6.89 2.36
C VAL A 76 4.69 7.96 1.32
N SER A 77 5.32 9.07 1.72
CA SER A 77 5.84 10.06 0.77
C SER A 77 6.73 9.37 -0.27
N ALA A 78 6.47 9.63 -1.55
CA ALA A 78 7.27 9.04 -2.62
C ALA A 78 8.74 9.47 -2.54
N ASP A 79 9.00 10.74 -2.29
CA ASP A 79 10.36 11.29 -2.14
C ASP A 79 11.10 10.60 -1.00
N HIS A 80 10.44 10.43 0.15
CA HIS A 80 11.05 9.76 1.28
C HIS A 80 11.35 8.28 1.01
N LEU A 81 10.45 7.55 0.33
CA LEU A 81 10.72 6.16 -0.02
C LEU A 81 11.83 6.03 -1.08
N LYS A 82 11.96 7.00 -1.99
CA LYS A 82 13.09 7.08 -2.95
C LYS A 82 14.42 7.30 -2.24
N GLU A 83 14.46 8.19 -1.24
CA GLU A 83 15.65 8.39 -0.41
C GLU A 83 16.06 7.10 0.29
N LEU A 84 15.10 6.41 0.92
CA LEU A 84 15.33 5.10 1.54
C LEU A 84 15.81 4.05 0.53
N ALA A 85 15.24 4.05 -0.68
CA ALA A 85 15.65 3.15 -1.76
C ALA A 85 17.13 3.32 -2.09
N LYS A 86 17.59 4.57 -2.17
CA LYS A 86 19.00 4.89 -2.42
C LYS A 86 19.92 4.55 -1.25
N MET A 87 19.45 4.75 -0.03
CA MET A 87 20.26 4.47 1.17
C MET A 87 20.43 2.97 1.45
N LEU A 88 19.50 2.15 0.96
CA LEU A 88 19.42 0.71 1.25
C LEU A 88 19.55 -0.14 -0.02
N ASP A 89 20.02 0.44 -1.12
CA ASP A 89 20.33 -0.21 -2.40
C ASP A 89 19.17 -1.02 -3.02
N PHE A 90 17.92 -0.50 -2.98
CA PHE A 90 16.74 -1.13 -3.60
C PHE A 90 16.08 -0.28 -4.69
N GLU A 91 16.78 0.70 -5.28
CA GLU A 91 16.20 1.62 -6.29
C GLU A 91 15.62 0.87 -7.50
N SER A 92 16.27 -0.20 -7.94
CA SER A 92 15.78 -1.02 -9.05
C SER A 92 14.41 -1.63 -8.74
N ASP A 93 14.18 -2.08 -7.51
CA ASP A 93 12.92 -2.70 -7.13
C ASP A 93 11.83 -1.66 -6.87
N TYR A 94 12.19 -0.50 -6.28
CA TYR A 94 11.31 0.66 -6.23
C TYR A 94 10.79 1.03 -7.62
N TYR A 95 11.70 1.16 -8.60
CA TYR A 95 11.35 1.47 -9.99
C TYR A 95 10.40 0.43 -10.60
N LYS A 96 10.67 -0.86 -10.41
CA LYS A 96 9.82 -1.95 -10.93
C LYS A 96 8.41 -1.95 -10.35
N ILE A 97 8.29 -1.65 -9.04
CA ILE A 97 7.02 -1.69 -8.32
C ILE A 97 6.17 -0.46 -8.68
N PHE A 98 6.73 0.75 -8.58
CA PHE A 98 5.96 1.98 -8.64
C PHE A 98 6.07 2.73 -9.97
N GLU A 99 7.27 2.87 -10.54
CA GLU A 99 7.47 3.77 -11.69
C GLU A 99 7.22 3.08 -13.05
N LYS A 100 7.62 1.81 -13.21
CA LYS A 100 7.45 1.09 -14.48
C LYS A 100 6.00 0.75 -14.79
N LYS A 101 5.20 0.46 -13.76
CA LYS A 101 3.82 -0.03 -13.93
C LYS A 101 2.75 0.95 -13.46
N GLY A 102 3.11 1.99 -12.70
CA GLY A 102 2.16 2.89 -12.02
C GLY A 102 1.49 2.22 -10.82
N HIS A 103 0.98 1.00 -11.01
CA HIS A 103 0.40 0.18 -9.97
C HIS A 103 0.70 -1.31 -10.18
N PHE A 104 0.64 -2.06 -9.10
CA PHE A 104 0.95 -3.48 -9.05
C PHE A 104 0.06 -4.17 -8.02
N HIS A 105 -0.50 -5.33 -8.34
CA HIS A 105 -1.23 -6.15 -7.36
C HIS A 105 -0.51 -7.49 -7.14
N VAL A 106 -0.63 -8.01 -5.93
CA VAL A 106 -0.12 -9.32 -5.55
C VAL A 106 -1.26 -10.16 -5.00
N ALA A 107 -1.45 -11.32 -5.63
CA ALA A 107 -2.33 -12.37 -5.14
C ALA A 107 -1.82 -12.85 -3.76
N SER A 108 -2.69 -12.84 -2.76
CA SER A 108 -2.30 -13.11 -1.38
C SER A 108 -3.06 -14.29 -0.76
N PRO A 109 -2.68 -15.55 -1.08
CA PRO A 109 -3.25 -16.72 -0.43
C PRO A 109 -2.98 -16.76 1.09
N HIS A 110 -1.97 -16.02 1.58
CA HIS A 110 -1.66 -15.86 2.99
C HIS A 110 -2.03 -14.46 3.52
N TYR A 111 -3.18 -13.92 3.11
CA TYR A 111 -3.62 -12.55 3.43
C TYR A 111 -3.60 -12.21 4.93
N LYS A 112 -3.80 -13.18 5.82
CA LYS A 112 -3.72 -12.96 7.28
C LYS A 112 -2.32 -12.56 7.75
N ALA A 113 -1.28 -13.08 7.12
CA ALA A 113 0.10 -12.70 7.42
C ALA A 113 0.40 -11.27 6.95
N ILE A 114 -0.17 -10.86 5.81
CA ILE A 114 -0.08 -9.50 5.29
C ILE A 114 -0.87 -8.54 6.18
N ASP A 115 -2.11 -8.87 6.54
CA ASP A 115 -2.97 -8.05 7.41
C ASP A 115 -2.31 -7.77 8.76
N ARG A 116 -1.62 -8.78 9.32
CA ARG A 116 -0.82 -8.61 10.52
C ARG A 116 0.23 -7.50 10.37
N ARG A 117 0.85 -7.33 9.19
CA ARG A 117 1.83 -6.26 8.95
C ARG A 117 1.18 -4.87 8.92
N PHE A 118 -0.02 -4.75 8.37
CA PHE A 118 -0.81 -3.52 8.45
C PHE A 118 -1.17 -3.19 9.90
N LYS A 119 -1.63 -4.19 10.67
CA LYS A 119 -1.94 -4.02 12.09
C LYS A 119 -0.72 -3.56 12.90
N GLU A 120 0.42 -4.21 12.68
CA GLU A 120 1.70 -3.86 13.31
C GLU A 120 2.13 -2.44 12.94
N ALA A 121 2.08 -2.07 11.65
CA ALA A 121 2.40 -0.72 11.18
C ALA A 121 1.49 0.35 11.82
N PHE A 122 0.18 0.10 11.86
CA PHE A 122 -0.79 0.99 12.50
C PHE A 122 -0.49 1.18 13.99
N SER A 123 -0.23 0.08 14.71
CA SER A 123 0.04 0.11 16.15
C SER A 123 1.29 0.91 16.54
N VAL A 124 2.26 1.08 15.62
CA VAL A 124 3.48 1.83 15.89
C VAL A 124 3.41 3.26 15.37
N VAL A 125 2.74 3.52 14.23
CA VAL A 125 2.66 4.88 13.67
C VAL A 125 1.88 5.84 14.56
N ALA A 126 0.92 5.32 15.33
CA ALA A 126 0.13 6.07 16.28
C ALA A 126 0.86 6.39 17.60
N THR A 127 2.13 5.98 17.73
CA THR A 127 2.90 6.14 18.97
C THR A 127 4.05 7.13 18.81
N ASP A 128 4.15 8.08 19.74
CA ASP A 128 5.30 9.01 19.84
C ASP A 128 6.53 8.37 20.51
N LYS A 129 6.63 7.03 20.48
CA LYS A 129 7.71 6.30 21.13
C LYS A 129 9.01 6.34 20.31
N PRO A 130 10.18 6.24 20.97
CA PRO A 130 11.44 5.99 20.26
C PRO A 130 11.32 4.77 19.32
N PHE A 131 11.94 4.87 18.14
CA PHE A 131 11.91 3.86 17.07
C PHE A 131 10.57 3.61 16.37
N SER A 132 9.47 4.28 16.73
CA SER A 132 8.15 4.05 16.09
C SER A 132 8.22 4.16 14.57
N LYS A 133 8.90 5.20 14.05
CA LYS A 133 9.15 5.40 12.62
C LYS A 133 9.98 4.29 11.99
N ALA A 134 11.03 3.83 12.66
CA ALA A 134 11.88 2.75 12.15
C ALA A 134 11.11 1.42 12.09
N LEU A 135 10.32 1.12 13.12
CA LEU A 135 9.44 -0.04 13.14
C LEU A 135 8.37 0.05 12.05
N PHE A 136 7.77 1.22 11.84
CA PHE A 136 6.83 1.46 10.75
C PHE A 136 7.47 1.15 9.39
N VAL A 137 8.63 1.75 9.10
CA VAL A 137 9.37 1.53 7.85
C VAL A 137 9.74 0.06 7.67
N SER A 138 10.10 -0.64 8.75
CA SER A 138 10.40 -2.09 8.66
C SER A 138 9.20 -2.91 8.16
N ARG A 139 7.97 -2.56 8.56
CA ARG A 139 6.74 -3.22 8.08
C ARG A 139 6.45 -2.85 6.63
N VAL A 140 6.73 -1.61 6.23
CA VAL A 140 6.65 -1.21 4.81
C VAL A 140 7.57 -2.07 3.96
N PHE A 141 8.82 -2.29 4.38
CA PHE A 141 9.75 -3.13 3.62
C PHE A 141 9.34 -4.59 3.55
N GLU A 142 8.79 -5.16 4.63
CA GLU A 142 8.21 -6.50 4.58
C GLU A 142 7.06 -6.59 3.56
N LEU A 143 6.23 -5.55 3.44
CA LEU A 143 5.18 -5.48 2.43
C LEU A 143 5.75 -5.36 1.01
N LEU A 144 6.75 -4.51 0.80
CA LEU A 144 7.43 -4.39 -0.51
C LEU A 144 8.09 -5.72 -0.94
N ASN A 145 8.57 -6.53 0.01
CA ASN A 145 9.14 -7.84 -0.31
C ASN A 145 8.12 -8.78 -0.97
N TYR A 146 6.83 -8.72 -0.59
CA TYR A 146 5.80 -9.47 -1.30
C TYR A 146 5.69 -9.02 -2.77
N ALA A 147 5.87 -7.73 -3.04
CA ALA A 147 5.85 -7.23 -4.40
C ALA A 147 7.04 -7.73 -5.23
N VAL A 148 8.25 -7.69 -4.66
CA VAL A 148 9.48 -8.17 -5.30
C VAL A 148 9.35 -9.64 -5.67
N VAL A 149 8.99 -10.49 -4.70
CA VAL A 149 8.82 -11.94 -4.94
C VAL A 149 7.80 -12.22 -6.04
N ALA A 150 6.69 -11.47 -6.07
CA ALA A 150 5.66 -11.62 -7.09
C ALA A 150 6.11 -11.17 -8.50
N ILE A 151 7.00 -10.18 -8.58
CA ILE A 151 7.59 -9.73 -9.85
C ILE A 151 8.59 -10.77 -10.38
N GLU A 152 9.39 -11.36 -9.49
CA GLU A 152 10.42 -12.35 -9.87
C GLU A 152 9.83 -13.66 -10.36
N LYS A 153 8.74 -14.16 -9.75
CA LYS A 153 8.04 -15.38 -10.20
C LYS A 153 7.43 -15.29 -11.60
N ARG A 154 7.34 -14.10 -12.18
CA ARG A 154 6.78 -13.87 -13.53
C ARG A 154 7.86 -13.78 -14.62
N LYS A 155 9.15 -13.94 -14.27
CA LYS A 155 10.26 -14.10 -15.21
C LYS A 155 10.49 -15.57 -15.51
#